data_AF-A0A7Y2V8H8-F1
#
_entry.id   AF-A0A7Y2V8H8-F1
#
_cell.length_a   1.000
_cell.length_b   1.000
_cell.length_c   1.000
_cell.angle_alpha   90.00
_cell.angle_beta   90.00
_cell.angle_gamma   90.00
#
_symmetry.space_group_name_H-M   'P 1'
#
loop_
_entity.id
_entity.type
_entity.pdbx_description
1 polymer ?
#
loop_
_entity_poly.entity_id
_entity_poly.type
_entity_poly.pdbx_seq_one_letter_code
_entity_poly.pdbx_strand_id
1 'polypeptide(L)'
;MKKAIFLFTILLLLANCKQAEKDSGQVATETNGKAEFSIVIHGGAGTILKKNMTPEKEAAYKAILEEAIRVGYEILKNGGTSLDAVTKTINVMEDSPLFNAGKGAVFTNAGTNELDASIMDGKTLNAGASAGTTNVKYP
;
A
#
# COMPACT_ATOMS: atom_id res chain seq x y z
N MET A 1 -31.34 31.64 50.26
CA MET A 1 -32.03 30.35 49.96
C MET A 1 -31.97 29.95 48.49
N LYS A 2 -32.40 30.79 47.53
CA LYS A 2 -32.38 30.45 46.09
C LYS A 2 -30.98 30.14 45.50
N LYS A 3 -29.93 30.85 45.94
CA LYS A 3 -28.53 30.59 45.51
C LYS A 3 -27.98 29.26 46.04
N ALA A 4 -28.36 28.85 47.26
CA ALA A 4 -27.96 27.57 47.83
C ALA A 4 -28.67 26.40 47.14
N ILE A 5 -29.95 26.58 46.78
CA ILE A 5 -30.70 25.61 45.97
C ILE A 5 -30.06 25.47 44.59
N PHE A 6 -29.65 26.58 43.95
CA PHE A 6 -29.00 26.53 42.64
C PHE A 6 -27.63 25.82 42.66
N LEU A 7 -26.81 26.07 43.69
CA LEU A 7 -25.54 25.34 43.88
C LEU A 7 -25.77 23.85 44.17
N PHE A 8 -26.79 23.50 44.95
CA PHE A 8 -27.12 22.11 45.25
C PHE A 8 -27.64 21.36 44.02
N THR A 9 -28.36 22.05 43.14
CA THR A 9 -28.86 21.47 41.87
C THR A 9 -27.73 21.23 40.86
N ILE A 10 -26.74 22.13 40.80
CA ILE A 10 -25.53 21.96 39.96
C ILE A 10 -24.65 20.82 40.50
N LEU A 11 -24.52 20.69 41.83
CA LEU A 11 -23.74 19.61 42.45
C LEU A 11 -24.39 18.22 42.22
N LEU A 12 -25.73 18.13 42.23
CA LEU A 12 -26.46 16.91 41.88
C LEU A 12 -26.32 16.54 40.39
N LEU A 13 -26.26 17.52 39.49
CA LEU A 13 -26.04 17.28 38.05
C LEU A 13 -24.64 16.75 37.74
N LEU A 14 -23.61 17.16 38.51
CA LEU A 14 -22.24 16.66 38.34
C LEU A 14 -22.00 15.30 39.01
N ALA A 15 -22.77 14.95 40.04
CA ALA A 15 -22.68 13.64 40.71
C ALA A 15 -23.33 12.50 39.92
N ASN A 16 -24.28 12.80 39.02
CA ASN A 16 -25.04 11.80 38.27
C ASN A 16 -24.42 11.41 36.91
N CYS A 17 -23.18 11.85 36.65
CA CYS A 17 -22.44 11.55 35.41
C CYS A 17 -21.46 10.37 35.58
N LYS A 18 -21.75 9.44 36.49
CA LYS A 18 -20.97 8.21 36.73
C LYS A 18 -21.91 7.00 36.86
N GLN A 19 -22.44 6.56 35.73
CA GLN A 19 -22.51 5.15 35.31
C GLN A 19 -23.32 5.06 34.02
N ALA A 20 -22.59 5.00 32.91
CA ALA A 20 -23.00 4.22 31.76
C ALA A 20 -21.84 3.27 31.48
N GLU A 21 -21.67 2.28 32.37
CA GLU A 21 -21.09 1.00 31.95
C GLU A 21 -22.07 0.44 30.92
N LYS A 22 -21.78 0.70 29.65
CA LYS A 22 -22.30 -0.16 28.60
C LYS A 22 -21.44 -1.41 28.67
N ASP A 23 -21.97 -2.36 29.42
CA ASP A 23 -21.79 -3.78 29.18
C ASP A 23 -22.10 -4.04 27.70
N SER A 24 -21.09 -3.87 26.87
CA SER A 24 -20.95 -4.66 25.65
C SER A 24 -19.78 -5.54 25.95
N GLY A 25 -20.05 -6.80 26.29
CA GLY A 25 -19.04 -7.85 26.29
C GLY A 25 -18.20 -7.72 25.03
N GLN A 26 -17.02 -7.14 25.19
CA GLN A 26 -15.90 -7.43 24.32
C GLN A 26 -15.52 -8.85 24.70
N VAL A 27 -16.22 -9.81 24.07
CA VAL A 27 -15.50 -10.97 23.57
C VAL A 27 -14.40 -10.34 22.73
N ALA A 28 -13.20 -10.24 23.31
CA ALA A 28 -12.00 -10.09 22.55
C ALA A 28 -12.02 -11.30 21.62
N THR A 29 -12.57 -11.10 20.42
CA THR A 29 -12.33 -12.00 19.32
C THR A 29 -10.84 -11.83 19.08
N GLU A 30 -10.05 -12.66 19.74
CA GLU A 30 -8.74 -13.01 19.23
C GLU A 30 -9.01 -13.52 17.82
N THR A 31 -8.94 -12.62 16.84
CA THR A 31 -8.75 -13.02 15.45
C THR A 31 -7.31 -13.52 15.38
N ASN A 32 -7.10 -14.72 15.92
CA ASN A 32 -5.90 -15.52 15.77
C ASN A 32 -5.82 -16.12 14.34
N GLY A 33 -6.49 -15.48 13.37
CA GLY A 33 -6.35 -15.75 11.96
C GLY A 33 -5.51 -14.62 11.37
N LYS A 34 -4.28 -14.93 10.97
CA LYS A 34 -3.55 -14.07 10.03
C LYS A 34 -4.50 -13.73 8.89
N ALA A 35 -4.65 -12.44 8.57
CA ALA A 35 -5.46 -12.02 7.45
C ALA A 35 -5.02 -12.78 6.20
N GLU A 36 -5.95 -13.44 5.52
CA GLU A 36 -5.65 -14.04 4.23
C GLU A 36 -5.35 -12.91 3.23
N PHE A 37 -4.22 -13.02 2.54
CA PHE A 37 -3.79 -12.02 1.58
C PHE A 37 -3.29 -12.69 0.31
N SER A 38 -3.40 -11.95 -0.79
CA SER A 38 -2.80 -12.28 -2.07
C SER A 38 -2.15 -11.04 -2.63
N ILE A 39 -1.02 -11.21 -3.32
CA ILE A 39 -0.33 -10.15 -4.02
C ILE A 39 0.01 -10.66 -5.43
N VAL A 40 -0.20 -9.80 -6.41
CA VAL A 40 0.04 -10.09 -7.84
C VAL A 40 0.80 -8.91 -8.43
N ILE A 41 1.76 -9.21 -9.31
CA ILE A 41 2.55 -8.21 -10.04
C ILE A 41 2.59 -8.54 -11.53
N HIS A 42 2.88 -7.55 -12.37
CA HIS A 42 3.18 -7.75 -13.79
C HIS A 42 4.37 -6.91 -14.23
N GLY A 43 5.18 -7.43 -15.16
CA GLY A 43 6.28 -6.69 -15.79
C GLY A 43 5.94 -6.05 -17.15
N GLY A 44 4.65 -6.08 -17.54
CA GLY A 44 4.17 -5.64 -18.85
C GLY A 44 3.76 -6.81 -19.76
N ALA A 45 2.94 -6.52 -20.77
CA ALA A 45 2.47 -7.48 -21.76
C ALA A 45 2.68 -6.93 -23.18
N GLY A 46 2.69 -7.80 -24.18
CA GLY A 46 2.89 -7.41 -25.58
C GLY A 46 3.53 -8.52 -26.41
N THR A 47 4.25 -8.14 -27.46
CA THR A 47 4.92 -9.09 -28.37
C THR A 47 6.20 -9.65 -27.77
N ILE A 48 6.07 -10.45 -26.71
CA ILE A 48 7.17 -11.17 -26.05
C ILE A 48 7.27 -12.56 -26.67
N LEU A 49 8.04 -12.69 -27.74
CA LEU A 49 8.14 -13.96 -28.48
C LEU A 49 9.17 -14.88 -27.82
N LYS A 50 8.78 -16.15 -27.58
CA LYS A 50 9.68 -17.16 -26.99
C LYS A 50 10.99 -17.32 -27.77
N LYS A 51 10.96 -17.20 -29.10
CA LYS A 51 12.16 -17.26 -29.97
C LYS A 51 13.20 -16.16 -29.68
N ASN A 52 12.78 -15.04 -29.08
CA ASN A 52 13.65 -13.92 -28.72
C ASN A 52 14.03 -13.94 -27.22
N MET A 53 13.69 -15.00 -26.50
CA MET A 53 13.93 -15.14 -25.07
C MET A 53 14.98 -16.24 -24.83
N THR A 54 16.21 -15.83 -24.52
CA THR A 54 17.24 -16.78 -24.10
C THR A 54 16.93 -17.30 -22.69
N PRO A 55 17.41 -18.50 -22.31
CA PRO A 55 17.25 -19.01 -20.96
C PRO A 55 17.77 -18.04 -19.88
N GLU A 56 18.88 -17.35 -20.15
CA GLU A 56 19.50 -16.39 -19.24
C GLU A 56 18.62 -15.15 -19.07
N LYS A 57 18.05 -14.63 -20.17
CA LYS A 57 17.12 -13.50 -20.13
C LYS A 57 15.86 -13.86 -19.36
N GLU A 58 15.29 -15.04 -19.61
CA GLU A 58 14.11 -15.52 -18.88
C GLU A 58 14.40 -15.69 -17.38
N ALA A 59 15.55 -16.26 -17.03
CA ALA A 59 15.99 -16.41 -15.65
C ALA A 59 16.17 -15.04 -14.96
N ALA A 60 16.73 -14.05 -15.66
CA ALA A 60 16.88 -12.70 -15.13
C ALA A 60 15.52 -12.03 -14.84
N TYR A 61 14.55 -12.15 -15.74
CA TYR A 61 13.19 -11.66 -15.49
C TYR A 61 12.54 -12.35 -14.28
N LYS A 62 12.63 -13.69 -14.23
CA LYS A 62 12.07 -14.48 -13.12
C LYS A 62 12.70 -14.10 -11.78
N ALA A 63 14.02 -13.90 -11.74
CA ALA A 63 14.74 -13.52 -10.52
C ALA A 63 14.23 -12.19 -9.95
N ILE A 64 14.07 -11.15 -10.79
CA ILE A 64 13.57 -9.86 -10.29
C ILE A 64 12.08 -9.92 -9.93
N LEU A 65 11.25 -10.67 -10.68
CA LEU A 65 9.84 -10.86 -10.31
C LEU A 65 9.71 -11.57 -8.96
N GLU A 66 10.53 -12.59 -8.71
CA GLU A 66 10.58 -13.31 -7.44
C GLU A 66 11.07 -12.41 -6.29
N GLU A 67 12.11 -11.60 -6.54
CA GLU A 67 12.59 -10.62 -5.56
C GLU A 67 11.50 -9.61 -5.20
N ALA A 68 10.88 -8.98 -6.20
CA ALA A 68 9.85 -7.97 -6.02
C ALA A 68 8.64 -8.53 -5.26
N ILE A 69 8.09 -9.66 -5.70
CA ILE A 69 6.90 -10.24 -5.04
C ILE A 69 7.20 -10.67 -3.60
N ARG A 70 8.41 -11.15 -3.32
CA ARG A 70 8.81 -11.57 -1.97
C ARG A 70 8.89 -10.39 -1.02
N VAL A 71 9.33 -9.21 -1.48
CA VAL A 71 9.32 -7.99 -0.66
C VAL A 71 7.91 -7.64 -0.20
N GLY A 72 6.95 -7.56 -1.13
CA GLY A 72 5.54 -7.29 -0.79
C GLY A 72 4.92 -8.39 0.08
N TYR A 73 5.21 -9.66 -0.23
CA TYR A 73 4.74 -10.80 0.55
C TYR A 73 5.20 -10.74 2.01
N GLU A 74 6.47 -10.47 2.27
CA GLU A 74 6.99 -10.40 3.64
C GLU A 74 6.41 -9.19 4.41
N ILE A 75 6.13 -8.07 3.75
CA ILE A 75 5.44 -6.94 4.39
C ILE A 75 4.04 -7.36 4.84
N LEU A 76 3.24 -7.98 3.95
CA LEU A 76 1.88 -8.42 4.26
C LEU A 76 1.87 -9.52 5.33
N LYS A 77 2.77 -10.51 5.22
CA LYS A 77 2.91 -11.62 6.16
C LYS A 77 3.20 -11.16 7.59
N ASN A 78 3.88 -10.03 7.73
CA ASN A 78 4.24 -9.43 9.01
C ASN A 78 3.24 -8.35 9.48
N GLY A 79 2.08 -8.24 8.83
CA GLY A 79 1.01 -7.31 9.22
C GLY A 79 1.18 -5.88 8.72
N GLY A 80 2.07 -5.65 7.75
CA GLY A 80 2.22 -4.37 7.07
C GLY A 80 1.03 -4.03 6.17
N THR A 81 0.99 -2.78 5.70
CA THR A 81 -0.15 -2.29 4.89
C THR A 81 -0.05 -2.74 3.44
N SER A 82 -1.20 -2.80 2.75
CA SER A 82 -1.22 -3.04 1.30
C SER A 82 -0.48 -1.96 0.51
N LEU A 83 -0.58 -0.69 0.95
CA LEU A 83 0.14 0.43 0.34
C LEU A 83 1.66 0.25 0.44
N ASP A 84 2.18 -0.10 1.62
CA ASP A 84 3.60 -0.36 1.79
C ASP A 84 4.05 -1.55 0.93
N ALA A 85 3.26 -2.63 0.92
CA ALA A 85 3.57 -3.83 0.16
C ALA A 85 3.68 -3.56 -1.34
N VAL A 86 2.69 -2.89 -1.94
CA VAL A 86 2.70 -2.59 -3.38
C VAL A 86 3.79 -1.58 -3.73
N THR A 87 3.98 -0.53 -2.92
CA THR A 87 5.00 0.50 -3.16
C THR A 87 6.40 -0.12 -3.15
N LYS A 88 6.75 -0.88 -2.09
CA LYS A 88 8.08 -1.50 -2.00
C LYS A 88 8.32 -2.55 -3.08
N THR A 89 7.27 -3.26 -3.50
CA THR A 89 7.34 -4.22 -4.61
C THR A 89 7.63 -3.51 -5.94
N ILE A 90 6.91 -2.42 -6.23
CA ILE A 90 7.10 -1.64 -7.47
C ILE A 90 8.49 -1.01 -7.52
N ASN A 91 9.01 -0.48 -6.40
CA ASN A 91 10.35 0.12 -6.36
C ASN A 91 11.46 -0.88 -6.78
N VAL A 92 11.34 -2.17 -6.43
CA VAL A 92 12.28 -3.22 -6.91
C VAL A 92 12.21 -3.36 -8.43
N MET A 93 11.01 -3.30 -9.00
CA MET A 93 10.81 -3.39 -10.44
C MET A 93 11.32 -2.14 -11.16
N GLU A 94 11.10 -0.94 -10.61
CA GLU A 94 11.57 0.34 -11.15
C GLU A 94 13.10 0.50 -11.08
N ASP A 95 13.76 -0.08 -10.08
CA ASP A 95 15.21 -0.11 -10.00
C ASP A 95 15.86 -1.08 -11.01
N SER A 96 15.07 -1.99 -11.59
CA SER A 96 15.54 -2.95 -12.57
C SER A 96 15.46 -2.39 -13.99
N PRO A 97 16.56 -2.47 -14.78
CA PRO A 97 16.54 -2.05 -16.18
C PRO A 97 15.74 -3.01 -17.09
N LEU A 98 15.20 -4.12 -16.56
CA LEU A 98 14.50 -5.13 -17.35
C LEU A 98 13.04 -4.76 -17.64
N PHE A 99 12.44 -3.87 -16.86
CA PHE A 99 11.04 -3.47 -16.99
C PHE A 99 10.92 -2.04 -17.49
N ASN A 100 9.89 -1.77 -18.28
CA ASN A 100 9.60 -0.42 -18.77
C ASN A 100 8.95 0.45 -17.67
N ALA A 101 9.73 0.77 -16.64
CA ALA A 101 9.39 1.67 -15.55
C ALA A 101 10.68 2.15 -14.88
N GLY A 102 10.68 3.34 -14.28
CA GLY A 102 11.86 3.90 -13.60
C GLY A 102 13.13 3.82 -14.45
N LYS A 103 14.13 3.07 -13.98
CA LYS A 103 15.44 2.91 -14.61
C LYS A 103 15.39 2.28 -16.00
N GLY A 104 14.44 1.38 -16.26
CA GLY A 104 14.31 0.67 -17.54
C GLY A 104 13.36 1.34 -18.53
N ALA A 105 12.95 2.58 -18.27
CA ALA A 105 11.99 3.29 -19.09
C ALA A 105 12.43 3.44 -20.55
N VAL A 106 11.48 3.29 -21.45
CA VAL A 106 11.67 3.53 -22.88
C VAL A 106 11.78 5.02 -23.18
N PHE A 107 12.28 5.32 -24.36
CA PHE A 107 12.46 6.70 -24.83
C PHE A 107 11.22 7.22 -25.57
N THR A 108 10.95 8.51 -25.40
CA THR A 108 10.08 9.30 -26.27
C THR A 108 10.71 9.44 -27.66
N ASN A 109 9.98 10.00 -28.64
CA ASN A 109 10.56 10.29 -29.95
C ASN A 109 11.74 11.29 -29.87
N ALA A 110 11.73 12.16 -28.87
CA ALA A 110 12.79 13.15 -28.64
C ALA A 110 14.04 12.54 -27.96
N GLY A 111 14.04 11.24 -27.65
CA GLY A 111 15.16 10.58 -26.97
C GLY A 111 15.24 10.89 -25.47
N THR A 112 14.13 11.34 -24.86
CA THR A 112 14.00 11.57 -23.40
C THR A 112 13.25 10.43 -22.72
N ASN A 113 13.32 10.33 -21.40
CA ASN A 113 12.42 9.49 -20.61
C ASN A 113 11.40 10.38 -19.89
N GLU A 114 10.13 10.02 -19.99
CA GLU A 114 9.00 10.66 -19.31
C GLU A 114 8.20 9.56 -18.63
N LEU A 115 7.98 9.71 -17.32
CA LEU A 115 7.45 8.66 -16.45
C LEU A 115 6.10 9.06 -15.85
N ASP A 116 5.20 8.09 -15.82
CA ASP A 116 3.88 8.18 -15.22
C ASP A 116 3.71 7.07 -14.17
N ALA A 117 3.09 7.40 -13.04
CA ALA A 117 2.75 6.44 -12.00
C ALA A 117 1.45 6.83 -11.29
N SER A 118 0.80 5.85 -10.65
CA SER A 118 -0.37 6.08 -9.81
C SER A 118 -0.46 5.07 -8.69
N ILE A 119 -1.08 5.48 -7.59
CA ILE A 119 -1.33 4.63 -6.42
C ILE A 119 -2.70 4.95 -5.84
N MET A 120 -3.38 3.93 -5.32
CA MET A 120 -4.71 4.06 -4.72
C MET A 120 -4.80 3.24 -3.45
N ASP A 121 -5.31 3.85 -2.38
CA ASP A 121 -5.73 3.17 -1.17
C ASP A 121 -7.17 2.67 -1.32
N GLY A 122 -7.33 1.35 -1.49
CA GLY A 122 -8.65 0.74 -1.61
C GLY A 122 -9.54 0.89 -0.37
N LYS A 123 -8.97 1.15 0.82
CA LYS A 123 -9.76 1.33 2.06
C LYS A 123 -10.43 2.69 2.11
N THR A 124 -9.73 3.74 1.67
CA THR A 124 -10.19 5.13 1.77
C THR A 124 -10.65 5.72 0.44
N LEU A 125 -10.37 5.03 -0.67
CA LEU A 125 -10.52 5.50 -2.05
C LEU A 125 -9.65 6.72 -2.39
N ASN A 126 -8.72 7.11 -1.51
CA ASN A 126 -7.73 8.13 -1.83
C ASN A 126 -6.77 7.61 -2.90
N ALA A 127 -6.43 8.48 -3.85
CA ALA A 127 -5.52 8.18 -4.94
C ALA A 127 -4.58 9.35 -5.21
N GLY A 128 -3.42 9.04 -5.77
CA GLY A 128 -2.43 10.01 -6.26
C GLY A 128 -1.81 9.52 -7.55
N ALA A 129 -1.38 10.45 -8.40
CA ALA A 129 -0.73 10.15 -9.66
C ALA A 129 0.29 11.24 -10.03
N SER A 130 1.29 10.84 -10.81
CA SER A 130 2.27 11.71 -11.45
C SER A 130 2.33 11.35 -12.94
N ALA A 131 2.63 12.34 -13.79
CA ALA A 131 2.77 12.14 -15.22
C ALA A 131 3.83 13.07 -15.81
N GLY A 132 4.55 12.60 -16.83
CA GLY A 132 5.60 13.36 -17.50
C GLY A 132 6.78 13.72 -16.59
N THR A 133 7.02 12.94 -15.52
CA THR A 133 8.14 13.21 -14.61
C THR A 133 9.45 12.75 -15.23
N THR A 134 10.52 13.53 -15.03
CA THR A 134 11.84 13.27 -15.66
C THR A 134 12.98 13.19 -14.67
N ASN A 135 12.74 13.57 -13.41
CA ASN A 135 13.76 13.74 -12.37
C ASN A 135 13.39 13.05 -11.05
N VAL A 136 12.39 12.17 -11.06
CA VAL A 136 11.96 11.39 -9.90
C VAL A 136 12.41 9.94 -10.10
N LYS A 137 13.16 9.39 -9.14
CA LYS A 137 13.71 8.03 -9.24
C LYS A 137 12.62 6.95 -9.24
N TYR A 138 11.63 7.12 -8.36
CA TYR A 138 10.43 6.28 -8.23
C TYR A 138 9.21 7.22 -8.40
N PRO A 139 8.65 7.31 -9.63
CA PRO A 139 7.64 8.30 -10.02
C PRO A 139 6.35 8.32 -9.19
#